data_AF-A0A7V5XEM1-F1
#
_entry.id   AF-A0A7V5XEM1-F1
#
_cell.length_a   1.000
_cell.length_b   1.000
_cell.length_c   1.000
_cell.angle_alpha   90.00
_cell.angle_beta   90.00
_cell.angle_gamma   90.00
#
_symmetry.space_group_name_H-M   'P 1'
#
loop_
_entity.id
_entity.type
_entity.pdbx_description
1 polymer ?
#
loop_
_entity_poly.entity_id
_entity_poly.type
_entity_poly.pdbx_seq_one_letter_code
_entity_poly.pdbx_strand_id
1 'polypeptide(L)'
;MRTDLRKTGEGPMNQNHDDRRRRRRRKRRAIAVVGFLFVAFGLAWFFESQATTTVVFIRYAELQNNGLSNPGLSAAGRRRAQELVRVIGDIDVVAGVDAIFANRYRNTQETAEPLAKYLDLPIQVVDSKDIVGLTERILKDYKGKIVLVVTDREALPALIREMHGSKKVPPMADTEHDNLYIVSIPWYGKVKTLRLKYGAPYIP
;
A
#
# COMPACT_ATOMS: atom_id res chain seq x y z
N MET A 1 -2.33 94.44 8.16
CA MET A 1 -1.43 94.34 6.99
C MET A 1 -0.72 92.99 7.09
N ARG A 2 -1.17 91.99 6.30
CA ARG A 2 -0.35 91.22 5.33
C ARG A 2 0.97 90.70 5.95
N THR A 3 1.25 89.40 6.02
CA THR A 3 1.11 88.43 4.93
C THR A 3 1.26 87.00 5.48
N ASP A 4 0.29 86.14 5.19
CA ASP A 4 0.51 84.71 4.92
C ASP A 4 1.69 84.55 3.97
N LEU A 5 2.51 83.49 4.15
CA LEU A 5 3.20 82.73 3.08
C LEU A 5 4.29 81.82 3.66
N ARG A 6 3.98 80.53 3.82
CA ARG A 6 4.67 79.41 3.13
C ARG A 6 4.23 78.08 3.74
N LYS A 7 3.11 77.57 3.22
CA LYS A 7 2.84 76.14 3.18
C LYS A 7 3.70 75.57 2.04
N THR A 8 4.95 75.22 2.32
CA THR A 8 5.79 74.49 1.37
C THR A 8 5.17 73.12 1.14
N GLY A 9 4.66 72.91 -0.08
CA GLY A 9 3.99 71.69 -0.47
C GLY A 9 4.95 70.50 -0.50
N GLU A 10 4.85 69.64 0.51
CA GLU A 10 5.11 68.22 0.33
C GLU A 10 3.89 67.61 -0.37
N GLY A 11 3.87 67.74 -1.70
CA GLY A 11 2.77 67.26 -2.53
C GLY A 11 2.61 65.72 -2.52
N PRO A 12 1.48 65.19 -3.02
CA PRO A 12 1.12 63.77 -3.06
C PRO A 12 2.07 62.87 -3.89
N MET A 13 3.15 63.43 -4.43
CA MET A 13 4.11 62.77 -5.30
C MET A 13 5.11 61.89 -4.52
N ASN A 14 5.49 62.27 -3.29
CA ASN A 14 6.44 61.51 -2.46
C ASN A 14 5.76 60.30 -1.76
N GLN A 15 4.53 60.50 -1.26
CA GLN A 15 3.70 59.43 -0.68
C GLN A 15 3.37 58.34 -1.72
N ASN A 16 3.09 58.73 -2.97
CA ASN A 16 2.87 57.81 -4.08
C ASN A 16 4.11 56.94 -4.39
N HIS A 17 5.32 57.47 -4.24
CA HIS A 17 6.56 56.74 -4.49
C HIS A 17 6.86 55.69 -3.42
N ASP A 18 6.63 56.03 -2.15
CA ASP A 18 6.82 55.12 -1.03
C ASP A 18 5.74 54.02 -0.99
N ASP A 19 4.49 54.33 -1.33
CA ASP A 19 3.44 53.34 -1.45
C ASP A 19 3.69 52.37 -2.61
N ARG A 20 4.20 52.86 -3.75
CA ARG A 20 4.64 51.99 -4.86
C ARG A 20 5.79 51.08 -4.44
N ARG A 21 6.76 51.57 -3.67
CA ARG A 21 7.88 50.77 -3.13
C ARG A 21 7.41 49.72 -2.13
N ARG A 22 6.51 50.07 -1.20
CA ARG A 22 5.90 49.15 -0.21
C ARG A 22 5.05 48.08 -0.89
N ARG A 23 4.24 48.43 -1.89
CA ARG A 23 3.45 47.49 -2.71
C ARG A 23 4.36 46.53 -3.50
N ARG A 24 5.45 47.02 -4.11
CA ARG A 24 6.44 46.17 -4.80
C ARG A 24 7.14 45.19 -3.86
N ARG A 25 7.53 45.62 -2.65
CA ARG A 25 8.13 44.75 -1.62
C ARG A 25 7.14 43.70 -1.11
N ARG A 26 5.88 44.07 -0.85
CA ARG A 26 4.81 43.14 -0.48
C ARG A 26 4.53 42.12 -1.60
N LYS A 27 4.48 42.55 -2.86
CA LYS A 27 4.34 41.66 -4.02
C LYS A 27 5.51 40.67 -4.15
N ARG A 28 6.76 41.13 -4.00
CA ARG A 28 7.95 40.24 -4.02
C ARG A 28 7.93 39.22 -2.88
N ARG A 29 7.55 39.64 -1.67
CA ARG A 29 7.37 38.72 -0.53
C ARG A 29 6.25 37.73 -0.77
N ALA A 30 5.11 38.17 -1.30
CA ALA A 30 4.00 37.28 -1.65
C ALA A 30 4.40 36.26 -2.73
N ILE A 31 5.12 36.68 -3.78
CA ILE A 31 5.66 35.77 -4.81
C ILE A 31 6.63 34.75 -4.18
N ALA A 32 7.52 35.18 -3.28
CA ALA A 32 8.44 34.28 -2.60
C ALA A 32 7.72 33.26 -1.70
N VAL A 33 6.68 33.70 -0.98
CA VAL A 33 5.85 32.80 -0.14
C VAL A 33 5.07 31.81 -1.00
N VAL A 34 4.44 32.27 -2.10
CA VAL A 34 3.72 31.39 -3.03
C VAL A 34 4.68 30.40 -3.69
N GLY A 35 5.87 30.86 -4.10
CA GLY A 35 6.91 29.98 -4.64
C GLY A 35 7.38 28.92 -3.64
N PHE A 36 7.59 29.32 -2.37
CA PHE A 36 7.93 28.39 -1.31
C PHE A 36 6.83 27.36 -1.06
N LEU A 37 5.56 27.79 -0.98
CA LEU A 37 4.42 26.89 -0.80
C LEU A 37 4.26 25.92 -1.97
N PHE A 38 4.49 26.38 -3.21
CA PHE A 38 4.45 25.51 -4.39
C PHE A 38 5.54 24.44 -4.35
N VAL A 39 6.77 24.80 -3.98
CA VAL A 39 7.87 23.84 -3.82
C VAL A 39 7.60 22.89 -2.65
N ALA A 40 7.11 23.39 -1.51
CA ALA A 40 6.78 22.56 -0.37
C ALA A 40 5.67 21.54 -0.70
N PHE A 41 4.64 21.97 -1.44
CA PHE A 41 3.59 21.09 -1.93
C PHE A 41 4.11 20.05 -2.93
N GLY A 42 4.96 20.47 -3.87
CA GLY A 42 5.60 19.55 -4.83
C GLY A 42 6.49 18.52 -4.14
N LEU A 43 7.23 18.92 -3.09
CA LEU A 43 8.05 18.01 -2.30
C LEU A 43 7.18 17.07 -1.45
N ALA A 44 6.11 17.55 -0.82
CA ALA A 44 5.19 16.71 -0.07
C ALA A 44 4.57 15.63 -0.98
N TRP A 45 4.06 16.03 -2.15
CA TRP A 45 3.57 15.10 -3.17
C TRP A 45 4.64 14.11 -3.63
N PHE A 46 5.88 14.59 -3.83
CA PHE A 46 6.99 13.73 -4.20
C PHE A 46 7.30 12.69 -3.12
N PHE A 47 7.38 13.08 -1.85
CA PHE A 47 7.64 12.15 -0.74
C PHE A 47 6.51 11.15 -0.53
N GLU A 48 5.25 11.56 -0.67
CA GLU A 48 4.11 10.65 -0.57
C GLU A 48 4.11 9.61 -1.70
N SER A 49 4.63 9.97 -2.87
CA SER A 49 4.77 9.04 -3.99
C SER A 49 5.83 7.94 -3.79
N GLN A 50 6.60 8.01 -2.70
CA GLN A 50 7.71 7.11 -2.33
C GLN A 50 7.27 5.90 -1.49
N ALA A 51 5.97 5.63 -1.39
CA ALA A 51 5.47 4.52 -0.60
C ALA A 51 5.88 3.15 -1.21
N THR A 52 6.14 2.18 -0.34
CA THR A 52 6.49 0.80 -0.72
C THR A 52 5.22 -0.04 -0.68
N THR A 53 4.84 -0.66 -1.81
CA THR A 53 3.75 -1.63 -1.82
C THR A 53 4.24 -2.95 -1.22
N THR A 54 3.51 -3.49 -0.25
CA THR A 54 3.85 -4.77 0.38
C THR A 54 2.78 -5.79 0.07
N VAL A 55 3.16 -6.89 -0.56
CA VAL A 55 2.24 -7.97 -0.91
C VAL A 55 2.59 -9.21 -0.11
N VAL A 56 1.66 -9.64 0.74
CA VAL A 56 1.73 -10.86 1.52
C VAL A 56 1.07 -11.97 0.74
N PHE A 57 1.80 -13.04 0.45
CA PHE A 57 1.29 -14.23 -0.23
C PHE A 57 1.24 -15.41 0.73
N ILE A 58 0.11 -16.11 0.71
CA ILE A 58 -0.03 -17.42 1.35
C ILE A 58 -0.74 -18.38 0.40
N ARG A 59 -0.51 -19.68 0.63
CA ARG A 59 -1.37 -20.72 0.09
C ARG A 59 -2.61 -20.89 0.98
N TYR A 60 -3.72 -21.34 0.40
CA TYR A 60 -4.86 -21.84 1.19
C TYR A 60 -4.44 -22.90 2.23
N ALA A 61 -5.17 -22.97 3.34
CA ALA A 61 -4.91 -23.87 4.46
C ALA A 61 -5.42 -25.31 4.22
N GLU A 62 -5.15 -26.21 5.17
CA GLU A 62 -5.43 -27.65 5.06
C GLU A 62 -6.91 -27.96 4.77
N LEU A 63 -7.17 -28.76 3.74
CA LEU A 63 -8.52 -29.09 3.27
C LEU A 63 -9.13 -30.30 3.99
N GLN A 64 -10.45 -30.40 4.00
CA GLN A 64 -11.15 -31.63 4.38
C GLN A 64 -10.91 -32.71 3.31
N ASN A 65 -10.65 -33.93 3.76
CA ASN A 65 -10.62 -35.10 2.88
C ASN A 65 -12.02 -35.73 2.80
N ASN A 66 -12.90 -35.13 1.99
CA ASN A 66 -14.30 -35.55 1.85
C ASN A 66 -14.70 -35.84 0.39
N GLY A 67 -13.74 -35.88 -0.54
CA GLY A 67 -13.97 -36.20 -1.96
C GLY A 67 -14.72 -35.13 -2.76
N LEU A 68 -15.06 -33.99 -2.16
CA LEU A 68 -15.72 -32.89 -2.89
C LEU A 68 -14.75 -32.24 -3.88
N SER A 69 -15.28 -31.74 -5.01
CA SER A 69 -14.48 -31.03 -6.02
C SER A 69 -13.97 -29.65 -5.53
N ASN A 70 -14.67 -29.04 -4.56
CA ASN A 70 -14.28 -27.78 -3.91
C ASN A 70 -14.40 -27.93 -2.38
N PRO A 71 -13.50 -28.71 -1.76
CA PRO A 71 -13.58 -29.00 -0.34
C PRO A 71 -13.24 -27.75 0.47
N GLY A 72 -13.96 -27.56 1.59
CA GLY A 72 -13.63 -26.50 2.56
C GLY A 72 -12.43 -26.87 3.43
N LEU A 73 -12.13 -26.01 4.39
CA LEU A 73 -11.04 -26.20 5.34
C LEU A 73 -11.34 -27.29 6.37
N SER A 74 -10.32 -28.08 6.69
CA SER A 74 -10.31 -29.02 7.81
C SER A 74 -10.31 -28.27 9.15
N ALA A 75 -10.43 -29.02 10.26
CA ALA A 75 -10.23 -28.43 11.59
C ALA A 75 -8.82 -27.84 11.77
N ALA A 76 -7.79 -28.48 11.19
CA ALA A 76 -6.44 -27.94 11.19
C ALA A 76 -6.34 -26.66 10.33
N GLY A 77 -6.96 -26.68 9.15
CA GLY A 77 -6.96 -25.54 8.24
C GLY A 77 -7.65 -24.32 8.81
N ARG A 78 -8.79 -24.50 9.50
CA ARG A 78 -9.47 -23.41 10.21
C ARG A 78 -8.61 -22.81 11.32
N ARG A 79 -7.86 -23.62 12.08
CA ARG A 79 -6.90 -23.12 13.07
C ARG A 79 -5.78 -22.32 12.42
N ARG A 80 -5.23 -22.80 11.29
CA ARG A 80 -4.20 -22.06 10.54
C ARG A 80 -4.74 -20.73 9.99
N ALA A 81 -5.95 -20.72 9.44
CA ALA A 81 -6.61 -19.50 9.00
C ALA A 81 -6.78 -18.51 10.15
N GLN A 82 -7.06 -18.98 11.37
CA GLN A 82 -7.12 -18.13 12.55
C GLN A 82 -5.73 -17.60 12.97
N GLU A 83 -4.68 -18.42 12.86
CA GLU A 83 -3.30 -17.99 13.12
C GLU A 83 -2.84 -16.87 12.17
N LEU A 84 -3.43 -16.77 10.98
CA LEU A 84 -3.17 -15.66 10.07
C LEU A 84 -3.52 -14.31 10.72
N VAL A 85 -4.63 -14.24 11.47
CA VAL A 85 -5.04 -13.04 12.20
C VAL A 85 -3.95 -12.64 13.20
N ARG A 86 -3.38 -13.60 13.93
CA ARG A 86 -2.33 -13.32 14.91
C ARG A 86 -1.02 -12.85 14.26
N VAL A 87 -0.71 -13.32 13.06
CA VAL A 87 0.58 -13.04 12.40
C VAL A 87 0.54 -11.74 11.62
N ILE A 88 -0.57 -11.44 10.93
CA ILE A 88 -0.66 -10.28 10.03
C ILE A 88 -1.84 -9.34 10.31
N GLY A 89 -2.68 -9.62 11.32
CA GLY A 89 -3.76 -8.72 11.72
C GLY A 89 -3.25 -7.33 12.12
N ASP A 90 -2.11 -7.30 12.80
CA ASP A 90 -1.44 -6.06 13.24
C ASP A 90 -0.06 -5.92 12.56
N ILE A 91 0.03 -6.28 11.28
CA ILE A 91 1.30 -6.34 10.52
C ILE A 91 2.03 -4.98 10.44
N ASP A 92 1.28 -3.89 10.46
CA ASP A 92 1.82 -2.54 10.54
C ASP A 92 1.11 -1.78 11.69
N VAL A 93 1.93 -1.02 12.41
CA VAL A 93 1.60 -0.35 13.68
C VAL A 93 0.65 0.83 13.46
N VAL A 94 0.58 1.34 12.22
CA VAL A 94 -0.18 2.51 11.80
C VAL A 94 -1.31 2.13 10.84
N ALA A 95 -1.09 1.15 9.94
CA ALA A 95 -2.08 0.68 8.98
C ALA A 95 -2.10 -0.86 8.92
N GLY A 96 -3.29 -1.47 8.97
CA GLY A 96 -3.43 -2.93 8.76
C GLY A 96 -3.23 -3.34 7.30
N VAL A 97 -3.67 -4.56 6.95
CA VAL A 97 -3.84 -4.93 5.53
C VAL A 97 -4.93 -4.05 4.92
N ASP A 98 -4.74 -3.54 3.71
CA ASP A 98 -5.68 -2.66 2.99
C ASP A 98 -6.64 -3.42 2.06
N ALA A 99 -6.22 -4.59 1.58
CA ALA A 99 -7.02 -5.44 0.70
C ALA A 99 -6.64 -6.90 0.79
N ILE A 100 -7.65 -7.75 0.59
CA ILE A 100 -7.52 -9.19 0.60
C ILE A 100 -8.03 -9.74 -0.72
N PHE A 101 -7.17 -10.46 -1.44
CA PHE A 101 -7.52 -11.16 -2.67
C PHE A 101 -7.53 -12.67 -2.41
N ALA A 102 -8.56 -13.34 -2.91
CA ALA A 102 -8.66 -14.78 -2.93
C ALA A 102 -9.20 -15.23 -4.29
N ASN A 103 -8.99 -16.50 -4.65
CA ASN A 103 -9.58 -17.02 -5.88
C ASN A 103 -11.03 -17.50 -5.65
N ARG A 104 -11.69 -17.96 -6.72
CA ARG A 104 -13.09 -18.43 -6.66
C ARG A 104 -13.30 -19.71 -5.84
N TYR A 105 -12.23 -20.40 -5.43
CA TYR A 105 -12.34 -21.65 -4.68
C TYR A 105 -12.64 -21.38 -3.20
N ARG A 106 -13.40 -22.28 -2.59
CA ARG A 106 -13.90 -22.12 -1.22
C ARG A 106 -12.76 -22.09 -0.21
N ASN A 107 -11.73 -22.89 -0.45
CA ASN A 107 -10.57 -22.99 0.41
C ASN A 107 -9.78 -21.69 0.56
N THR A 108 -9.57 -20.92 -0.50
CA THR A 108 -8.86 -19.63 -0.42
C THR A 108 -9.70 -18.59 0.32
N GLN A 109 -11.01 -18.54 0.05
CA GLN A 109 -11.93 -17.63 0.71
C GLN A 109 -12.06 -17.94 2.21
N GLU A 110 -12.26 -19.21 2.58
CA GLU A 110 -12.32 -19.63 3.99
C GLU A 110 -10.98 -19.42 4.73
N THR A 111 -9.84 -19.48 4.02
CA THR A 111 -8.53 -19.18 4.62
C THR A 111 -8.39 -17.68 4.92
N ALA A 112 -8.93 -16.82 4.05
CA ALA A 112 -8.90 -15.37 4.19
C ALA A 112 -9.94 -14.82 5.19
N GLU A 113 -11.06 -15.54 5.35
CA GLU A 113 -12.25 -15.07 6.06
C GLU A 113 -12.00 -14.59 7.51
N PRO A 114 -11.19 -15.28 8.35
CA PRO A 114 -10.91 -14.79 9.70
C PRO A 114 -10.26 -13.41 9.73
N LEU A 115 -9.28 -13.18 8.85
CA LEU A 115 -8.59 -11.90 8.76
C LEU A 115 -9.50 -10.82 8.18
N ALA A 116 -10.27 -11.16 7.14
CA ALA A 116 -11.25 -10.26 6.54
C ALA A 116 -12.25 -9.74 7.58
N LYS A 117 -12.75 -10.63 8.46
CA LYS A 117 -13.64 -10.24 9.56
C LYS A 117 -12.95 -9.42 10.63
N TYR A 118 -11.70 -9.75 10.97
CA TYR A 118 -10.93 -9.01 11.97
C TYR A 118 -10.66 -7.56 11.52
N LEU A 119 -10.37 -7.36 10.24
CA LEU A 119 -10.06 -6.05 9.65
C LEU A 119 -11.27 -5.30 9.09
N ASP A 120 -12.47 -5.91 9.11
CA ASP A 120 -13.68 -5.41 8.44
C ASP A 120 -13.46 -5.08 6.94
N LEU A 121 -12.80 -6.00 6.23
CA LEU A 121 -12.48 -5.86 4.81
C LEU A 121 -13.19 -6.91 3.95
N PRO A 122 -13.67 -6.54 2.75
CA PRO A 122 -14.20 -7.50 1.80
C PRO A 122 -13.09 -8.36 1.19
N ILE A 123 -13.39 -9.64 0.94
CA ILE A 123 -12.54 -10.51 0.14
C ILE A 123 -12.83 -10.24 -1.35
N GLN A 124 -11.81 -9.83 -2.08
CA GLN A 124 -11.89 -9.59 -3.52
C GLN A 124 -11.59 -10.88 -4.28
N VAL A 125 -12.62 -11.46 -4.89
CA VAL A 125 -12.49 -12.71 -5.66
C VAL A 125 -11.90 -12.41 -7.04
N VAL A 126 -10.80 -13.10 -7.37
CA VAL A 126 -10.06 -12.95 -8.63
C VAL A 126 -9.82 -14.30 -9.31
N ASP A 127 -9.50 -14.30 -10.61
CA ASP A 127 -9.09 -15.51 -11.29
C ASP A 127 -7.62 -15.81 -10.99
N SER A 128 -7.31 -17.00 -10.46
CA SER A 128 -5.92 -17.38 -10.15
C SER A 128 -5.04 -17.52 -11.40
N LYS A 129 -5.66 -17.58 -12.58
CA LYS A 129 -4.96 -17.63 -13.87
C LYS A 129 -4.57 -16.26 -14.42
N ASP A 130 -5.22 -15.19 -13.97
CA ASP A 130 -4.93 -13.83 -14.42
C ASP A 130 -3.80 -13.20 -13.60
N ILE A 131 -2.60 -13.76 -13.76
CA ILE A 131 -1.40 -13.36 -13.02
C ILE A 131 -1.01 -11.90 -13.32
N VAL A 132 -1.05 -11.53 -14.60
CA VAL A 132 -0.68 -10.20 -15.08
C VAL A 132 -1.72 -9.18 -14.63
N GLY A 133 -3.01 -9.43 -14.88
CA GLY A 133 -4.08 -8.51 -14.49
C GLY A 133 -4.17 -8.29 -12.98
N LEU A 134 -4.00 -9.34 -12.17
CA LEU A 134 -3.93 -9.20 -10.72
C LEU A 134 -2.72 -8.36 -10.28
N THR A 135 -1.54 -8.59 -10.88
CA THR A 135 -0.33 -7.85 -10.55
C THR A 135 -0.47 -6.37 -10.91
N GLU A 136 -0.92 -6.05 -12.12
CA GLU A 136 -1.17 -4.67 -12.56
C GLU A 136 -2.17 -3.96 -11.65
N ARG A 137 -3.26 -4.63 -11.29
CA ARG A 137 -4.27 -4.09 -10.38
C ARG A 137 -3.69 -3.77 -9.01
N ILE A 138 -2.91 -4.67 -8.42
CA ILE A 138 -2.26 -4.44 -7.12
C ILE A 138 -1.30 -3.24 -7.20
N LEU A 139 -0.46 -3.19 -8.23
CA LEU A 139 0.54 -2.13 -8.39
C LEU A 139 -0.08 -0.75 -8.67
N LYS A 140 -1.25 -0.72 -9.32
CA LYS A 140 -1.95 0.52 -9.67
C LYS A 140 -2.85 1.02 -8.55
N ASP A 141 -3.75 0.17 -8.05
CA ASP A 141 -4.83 0.59 -7.14
C ASP A 141 -4.38 0.54 -5.67
N TYR A 142 -3.35 -0.24 -5.36
CA TYR A 142 -2.82 -0.45 -4.01
C TYR A 142 -1.36 -0.02 -3.88
N LYS A 143 -0.96 1.02 -4.61
CA LYS A 143 0.37 1.61 -4.48
C LYS A 143 0.61 2.09 -3.05
N GLY A 144 1.71 1.66 -2.43
CA GLY A 144 2.09 2.06 -1.07
C GLY A 144 1.32 1.37 0.05
N LYS A 145 0.46 0.41 -0.29
CA LYS A 145 -0.44 -0.28 0.64
C LYS A 145 0.03 -1.71 0.95
N ILE A 146 -0.59 -2.33 1.95
CA ILE A 146 -0.37 -3.72 2.30
C ILE A 146 -1.50 -4.58 1.75
N VAL A 147 -1.19 -5.59 0.97
CA VAL A 147 -2.19 -6.46 0.32
C VAL A 147 -1.93 -7.91 0.69
N LEU A 148 -2.97 -8.64 1.09
CA LEU A 148 -2.94 -10.10 1.23
C LEU A 148 -3.44 -10.75 -0.06
N VAL A 149 -2.73 -11.77 -0.54
CA VAL A 149 -3.16 -12.64 -1.64
C VAL A 149 -3.13 -14.09 -1.17
N VAL A 150 -4.31 -14.73 -1.16
CA VAL A 150 -4.50 -16.14 -0.84
C VAL A 150 -4.73 -16.92 -2.13
N THR A 151 -3.82 -17.82 -2.46
CA THR A 151 -3.86 -18.54 -3.75
C THR A 151 -3.38 -20.00 -3.62
N ASP A 152 -3.15 -20.68 -4.73
CA ASP A 152 -2.60 -22.04 -4.79
C ASP A 152 -1.06 -22.03 -4.94
N ARG A 153 -0.46 -23.22 -4.89
CA ARG A 153 1.01 -23.36 -4.91
C ARG A 153 1.59 -23.12 -6.31
N GLU A 154 0.77 -23.20 -7.35
CA GLU A 154 1.15 -23.01 -8.75
C GLU A 154 1.18 -21.52 -9.12
N ALA A 155 0.14 -20.78 -8.74
CA ALA A 155 0.00 -19.35 -9.00
C ALA A 155 0.88 -18.49 -8.09
N LEU A 156 1.12 -18.90 -6.83
CA LEU A 156 1.92 -18.11 -5.87
C LEU A 156 3.33 -17.77 -6.40
N PRO A 157 4.15 -18.74 -6.86
CA PRO A 157 5.47 -18.42 -7.43
C PRO A 157 5.39 -17.62 -8.74
N ALA A 158 4.29 -17.74 -9.50
CA ALA A 158 4.09 -16.96 -10.71
C ALA A 158 3.84 -15.48 -10.39
N LEU A 159 2.97 -15.19 -9.43
CA LEU A 159 2.68 -13.83 -8.96
C LEU A 159 3.92 -13.15 -8.37
N ILE A 160 4.68 -13.85 -7.53
CA ILE A 160 5.93 -13.30 -6.95
C ILE A 160 6.92 -12.91 -8.06
N ARG A 161 7.05 -13.73 -9.11
CA ARG A 161 7.94 -13.45 -10.25
C ARG A 161 7.43 -12.29 -11.11
N GLU A 162 6.13 -12.22 -11.35
CA GLU A 162 5.51 -11.12 -12.11
C GLU A 162 5.73 -9.77 -11.42
N MET A 163 5.67 -9.75 -10.10
CA MET A 163 6.03 -8.60 -9.26
C MET A 163 7.54 -8.33 -9.16
N HIS A 164 8.35 -8.96 -10.01
CA HIS A 164 9.82 -8.86 -10.02
C HIS A 164 10.49 -9.30 -8.70
N GLY A 165 9.78 -10.10 -7.90
CA GLY A 165 10.30 -10.72 -6.69
C GLY A 165 11.29 -11.86 -6.98
N SER A 166 11.58 -12.64 -5.95
CA SER A 166 12.55 -13.73 -6.03
C SER A 166 12.14 -14.76 -7.08
N LYS A 167 13.08 -15.07 -8.00
CA LYS A 167 12.95 -16.19 -8.93
C LYS A 167 13.24 -17.55 -8.30
N LYS A 168 13.66 -17.56 -7.02
CA LYS A 168 14.10 -18.76 -6.28
C LYS A 168 13.07 -19.20 -5.23
N VAL A 169 11.78 -19.06 -5.53
CA VAL A 169 10.72 -19.62 -4.67
C VAL A 169 10.79 -21.16 -4.81
N PRO A 170 11.08 -21.90 -3.73
CA PRO A 170 11.23 -23.35 -3.82
C PRO A 170 9.88 -24.02 -4.08
N PRO A 171 9.86 -25.18 -4.75
CA PRO A 171 8.67 -26.01 -4.87
C PRO A 171 8.08 -26.31 -3.49
N MET A 172 6.75 -26.32 -3.40
CA MET A 172 6.02 -26.59 -2.16
C MET A 172 5.32 -27.93 -2.25
N ALA A 173 5.44 -28.74 -1.19
CA ALA A 173 4.73 -30.01 -1.10
C ALA A 173 3.20 -29.79 -0.97
N ASP A 174 2.40 -30.80 -1.33
CA ASP A 174 0.94 -30.70 -1.32
C ASP A 174 0.40 -30.41 0.08
N THR A 175 1.09 -30.89 1.12
CA THR A 175 0.78 -30.73 2.54
C THR A 175 1.54 -29.57 3.20
N GLU A 176 2.37 -28.82 2.46
CA GLU A 176 3.09 -27.66 2.98
C GLU A 176 2.21 -26.40 2.88
N HIS A 177 1.61 -26.01 4.00
CA HIS A 177 0.69 -24.86 4.13
C HIS A 177 1.23 -23.73 5.01
N ASP A 178 2.40 -23.91 5.62
CA ASP A 178 2.97 -23.00 6.60
C ASP A 178 3.81 -21.88 5.99
N ASN A 179 3.96 -21.82 4.65
CA ASN A 179 4.70 -20.75 3.99
C ASN A 179 3.92 -19.43 3.96
N LEU A 180 4.60 -18.35 4.33
CA LEU A 180 4.17 -16.97 4.13
C LEU A 180 5.28 -16.21 3.40
N TYR A 181 4.95 -15.54 2.30
CA TYR A 181 5.91 -14.73 1.56
C TYR A 181 5.52 -13.25 1.65
N ILE A 182 6.51 -12.39 1.83
CA ILE A 182 6.33 -10.94 1.81
C ILE A 182 7.15 -10.39 0.65
N VAL A 183 6.49 -9.73 -0.29
CA VAL A 183 7.11 -9.04 -1.42
C VAL A 183 7.00 -7.54 -1.20
N SER A 184 8.14 -6.89 -0.97
CA SER A 184 8.22 -5.44 -0.80
C SER A 184 8.69 -4.80 -2.11
N ILE A 185 7.82 -3.98 -2.69
CA ILE A 185 7.98 -3.34 -3.99
C ILE A 185 8.15 -1.84 -3.74
N PRO A 186 9.40 -1.37 -3.57
CA PRO A 186 9.63 0.05 -3.38
C PRO A 186 9.35 0.79 -4.69
N TRP A 187 8.92 2.04 -4.59
CA TRP A 187 8.88 2.95 -5.74
C TRP A 187 10.25 3.02 -6.45
N TYR A 188 11.32 2.98 -5.62
CA TYR A 188 12.77 3.07 -5.84
C TYR A 188 13.54 1.76 -5.63
N GLY A 189 14.09 1.11 -6.67
CA GLY A 189 15.15 0.12 -6.49
C GLY A 189 14.70 -1.34 -6.54
N LYS A 190 15.38 -2.22 -5.77
CA LYS A 190 15.21 -3.68 -5.89
C LYS A 190 14.07 -4.20 -5.03
N VAL A 191 13.16 -4.94 -5.65
CA VAL A 191 12.13 -5.74 -4.95
C VAL A 191 12.78 -6.76 -4.03
N LYS A 192 12.23 -6.91 -2.83
CA LYS A 192 12.66 -7.89 -1.84
C LYS A 192 11.57 -8.92 -1.65
N THR A 193 11.97 -10.19 -1.53
CA THR A 193 11.05 -11.28 -1.17
C THR A 193 11.59 -11.95 0.08
N LEU A 194 10.79 -11.92 1.14
CA LEU A 194 11.04 -12.64 2.38
C LEU A 194 10.18 -13.89 2.39
N ARG A 195 10.73 -14.99 2.89
CA ARG A 195 9.99 -16.24 3.15
C ARG A 195 9.99 -16.47 4.65
N LEU A 196 8.80 -16.54 5.21
CA LEU A 196 8.52 -16.78 6.63
C LEU A 196 7.67 -18.04 6.75
N LYS A 197 7.47 -18.48 8.00
CA LYS A 197 6.59 -19.59 8.35
C LYS A 197 5.52 -19.13 9.35
N TYR A 198 4.33 -19.70 9.28
CA TYR A 198 3.23 -19.40 10.20
C TYR A 198 2.35 -20.62 10.47
N GLY A 199 1.59 -20.58 11.58
CA GLY A 199 0.72 -21.67 12.00
C GLY A 199 1.49 -22.93 12.40
N ALA A 200 0.83 -24.09 12.34
CA ALA A 200 1.47 -25.36 12.65
C ALA A 200 2.62 -25.64 11.65
N PRO A 201 3.83 -26.04 12.11
CA PRO A 201 4.94 -26.33 11.21
C PRO A 201 4.62 -27.47 10.25
N TYR A 202 5.08 -27.34 9.00
CA TYR A 202 5.09 -28.46 8.06
C TYR A 202 6.08 -29.54 8.53
N ILE A 203 5.62 -30.78 8.57
CA ILE A 203 6.42 -31.97 8.86
C ILE A 203 6.38 -32.84 7.60
N PRO A 204 7.52 -33.04 6.90
CA PRO A 204 7.62 -33.84 5.68
C PRO A 204 7.31 -35.32 5.87
#